data_AF-A0A940ZUX2-F1
#
_entry.id   AF-A0A940ZUX2-F1
#
_cell.length_a   1.000
_cell.length_b   1.000
_cell.length_c   1.000
_cell.angle_alpha   90.00
_cell.angle_beta   90.00
_cell.angle_gamma   90.00
#
_symmetry.space_group_name_H-M   'P 1'
#
loop_
_entity.id
_entity.type
_entity.pdbx_description
1 polymer ?
#
loop_
_entity_poly.entity_id
_entity_poly.type
_entity_poly.pdbx_seq_one_letter_code
_entity_poly.pdbx_strand_id
1 'polypeptide(L)' 'MADSEFFLVKSDVLPEVFNKVMAVKRLLNGGKAESVNVACAKIGLSRSAYYK' A
#
# COMPACT_ATOMS: atom_id res chain seq x y z
N MET A 1 -14.87 4.62 21.00
CA MET A 1 -14.12 4.29 19.78
C MET A 1 -15.13 4.34 18.65
N ALA A 2 -14.92 5.15 17.62
CA ALA A 2 -15.87 5.22 16.51
C ALA A 2 -15.97 3.81 15.88
N ASP A 3 -17.19 3.30 15.74
CA ASP A 3 -17.42 2.04 15.04
C ASP A 3 -16.84 2.16 13.62
N SER A 4 -15.79 1.39 13.37
CA SER A 4 -15.14 1.36 12.06
C SER A 4 -15.85 0.30 11.23
N GLU A 5 -16.47 0.72 10.14
CA GLU A 5 -17.08 -0.19 9.18
C GLU A 5 -16.00 -0.80 8.28
N PHE A 6 -16.03 -2.12 8.11
CA PHE A 6 -15.07 -2.86 7.29
C PHE A 6 -15.80 -3.56 6.15
N PHE A 7 -15.22 -3.50 4.96
CA PHE A 7 -15.71 -4.18 3.77
C PHE A 7 -14.73 -5.25 3.31
N LEU A 8 -15.25 -6.42 2.93
CA LEU A 8 -14.50 -7.43 2.20
C LEU A 8 -14.74 -7.24 0.70
N VAL A 9 -13.66 -7.00 -0.05
CA VAL A 9 -13.70 -6.74 -1.49
C VAL A 9 -12.75 -7.69 -2.20
N LYS A 10 -13.07 -8.06 -3.44
CA LYS A 10 -12.12 -8.76 -4.30
C LYS A 10 -11.04 -7.77 -4.77
N SER A 11 -9.81 -8.22 -4.90
CA SER A 11 -8.69 -7.33 -5.25
C SER A 11 -8.71 -6.81 -6.70
N ASP A 12 -9.40 -7.52 -7.58
CA ASP A 12 -9.55 -7.21 -9.00
C ASP A 12 -10.53 -6.06 -9.26
N VAL A 13 -11.47 -5.82 -8.35
CA VAL A 13 -12.39 -4.66 -8.44
C VAL A 13 -11.75 -3.36 -7.95
N LEU A 14 -10.60 -3.43 -7.27
CA LEU A 14 -9.91 -2.25 -6.75
C LEU A 14 -9.02 -1.61 -7.83
N PRO A 15 -8.91 -0.27 -7.84
CA PRO A 15 -7.90 0.41 -8.63
C PRO A 15 -6.49 -0.11 -8.29
N GLU A 16 -5.65 -0.24 -9.31
CA GLU A 16 -4.29 -0.80 -9.20
C GLU A 16 -3.43 -0.16 -8.09
N VAL A 17 -3.67 1.13 -7.82
CA VAL A 17 -2.97 1.88 -6.77
C VAL A 17 -3.11 1.24 -5.38
N PHE A 18 -4.26 0.66 -5.04
CA PHE A 18 -4.46 -0.01 -3.75
C PHE A 18 -3.57 -1.23 -3.60
N ASN A 19 -3.47 -2.03 -4.67
CA ASN A 19 -2.59 -3.19 -4.71
C ASN A 19 -1.11 -2.77 -4.57
N LYS A 20 -0.70 -1.67 -5.22
CA LYS A 20 0.66 -1.10 -5.09
C LYS A 20 0.93 -0.59 -3.67
N VAL A 21 -0.01 0.12 -3.04
CA VAL A 21 0.13 0.58 -1.65
C VAL A 21 0.28 -0.60 -0.70
N MET A 22 -0.54 -1.64 -0.86
CA MET A 22 -0.44 -2.85 -0.05
C MET A 22 0.89 -3.57 -0.25
N ALA A 23 1.42 -3.63 -1.47
CA ALA A 23 2.74 -4.19 -1.75
C ALA A 23 3.87 -3.38 -1.06
N VAL A 24 3.80 -2.05 -1.11
CA VAL A 24 4.74 -1.16 -0.39
C VAL A 24 4.70 -1.44 1.11
N LYS A 25 3.51 -1.51 1.72
CA LYS A 25 3.36 -1.84 3.15
C LYS A 25 3.93 -3.22 3.51
N ARG A 26 3.75 -4.23 2.65
CA ARG A 26 4.33 -5.57 2.85
C ARG A 26 5.86 -5.55 2.84
N LEU A 27 6.48 -4.76 1.95
CA LEU A 27 7.95 -4.62 1.92
C LEU A 27 8.47 -3.99 3.21
N LEU A 28 7.80 -2.94 3.70
CA LEU A 28 8.19 -2.24 4.92
C LEU A 28 8.02 -3.12 6.16
N ASN A 29 6.83 -3.71 6.33
CA ASN A 29 6.54 -4.57 7.49
C ASN A 29 7.40 -5.84 7.51
N GLY A 30 7.82 -6.33 6.35
CA GLY A 30 8.72 -7.46 6.23
C GLY A 30 10.21 -7.10 6.32
N GLY A 31 10.57 -5.83 6.56
CA GLY A 31 11.97 -5.39 6.61
C GLY A 31 12.72 -5.48 5.27
N LYS A 32 12.01 -5.65 4.15
CA LYS A 32 12.59 -5.79 2.79
C LYS A 32 12.88 -4.45 2.11
N ALA A 33 12.55 -3.35 2.78
CA ALA A 33 12.87 -1.99 2.39
C ALA A 33 13.13 -1.13 3.63
N GLU A 34 14.20 -0.34 3.59
CA GLU A 34 14.66 0.49 4.71
C GLU A 34 13.84 1.78 4.88
N SER A 35 13.13 2.20 3.84
CA SER A 35 12.28 3.39 3.88
C SER A 35 11.13 3.31 2.89
N VAL A 36 10.10 4.14 3.10
CA VAL A 36 8.98 4.32 2.19
C VAL A 36 9.47 4.69 0.78
N ASN A 37 10.50 5.53 0.69
CA ASN A 37 11.08 5.93 -0.60
C ASN A 37 11.61 4.73 -1.38
N VAL A 38 12.40 3.87 -0.73
CA VAL A 38 12.96 2.65 -1.33
C VAL A 38 11.85 1.68 -1.74
N ALA A 39 10.86 1.48 -0.86
CA ALA A 39 9.74 0.59 -1.14
C ALA A 39 8.87 1.08 -2.32
N CYS A 40 8.54 2.38 -2.35
CA CYS A 40 7.79 3.00 -3.44
C CYS A 40 8.52 2.90 -4.78
N ALA A 41 9.83 3.16 -4.79
CA ALA A 41 10.65 3.01 -5.98
C ALA A 41 10.67 1.56 -6.50
N LYS A 42 10.82 0.56 -5.62
CA LYS A 42 10.78 -0.87 -5.98
C LYS A 42 9.43 -1.29 -6.61
N ILE A 43 8.32 -0.72 -6.15
CA ILE A 43 6.97 -1.07 -6.61
C ILE A 43 6.50 -0.22 -7.80
N GLY A 44 7.21 0.87 -8.13
CA GLY A 44 6.78 1.81 -9.17
C GLY A 44 5.56 2.63 -8.75
N LEU A 45 5.50 3.03 -7.49
CA LEU A 45 4.47 3.92 -6.93
C LEU A 45 5.09 5.28 -6.61
N SER A 46 4.40 6.38 -6.92
CA SER A 46 4.85 7.69 -6.46
C SER A 46 4.64 7.83 -4.95
N ARG A 47 5.56 8.53 -4.27
CA ARG A 47 5.44 8.78 -2.82
C ARG A 47 4.14 9.52 -2.48
N SER A 48 3.74 10.49 -3.29
CA SER A 48 2.49 11.23 -3.08
C SER A 48 1.26 10.34 -3.21
N ALA A 49 1.27 9.34 -4.09
CA ALA A 49 0.19 8.35 -4.18
C ALA A 49 0.17 7.35 -3.01
N TYR A 50 1.30 7.12 -2.34
CA TYR A 50 1.35 6.31 -1.12
C TYR A 50 0.78 7.04 0.11
N TYR A 51 1.01 8.35 0.19
CA TYR A 51 0.57 9.18 1.33
C TYR A 51 -0.86 9.73 1.20
N LYS A 52 -1.47 9.61 0.02
CA LYS A 52 -2.89 9.92 -0.21
C LYS A 52 -3.72 8.66 0.00
#